data_AF-A0A943R1C4-F1
#
_entry.id   AF-A0A943R1C4-F1
#
_cell.length_a   1.000
_cell.length_b   1.000
_cell.length_c   1.000
_cell.angle_alpha   90.00
_cell.angle_beta   90.00
_cell.angle_gamma   90.00
#
_symmetry.space_group_name_H-M   'P 1'
#
loop_
_entity.id
_entity.type
_entity.pdbx_description
1 polymer ?
#
loop_
_entity_poly.entity_id
_entity_poly.type
_entity_poly.pdbx_seq_one_letter_code
_entity_poly.pdbx_strand_id
1 'polypeptide(L)'
;MTESSFQQAKEAYRKARLVEREKIRNLLRSMNFEVVDGPQAGEGPFSYPKRSTRIRPQLDLRNWMWVEGTSLSNRSIQVLVTLQVLDWDWEEEDGKLKNTSRNVHALFDRLGVIPFCDAPHPKLRPGAHSELKFPTCNLEADKWVKNAVLNDQFHTDIDLPLDEIKLHKLEQIIRTRCCHA
;
A
#
# COMPACT_ATOMS: atom_id res chain seq x y z
N MET A 1 29.83 8.80 4.10
CA MET A 1 28.50 9.43 3.95
C MET A 1 28.25 10.23 5.21
N THR A 2 28.02 11.54 5.12
CA THR A 2 27.63 12.37 6.28
C THR A 2 26.14 12.20 6.55
N GLU A 3 25.69 12.48 7.78
CA GLU A 3 24.26 12.51 8.14
C GLU A 3 23.44 13.37 7.16
N SER A 4 23.97 14.53 6.78
CA SER A 4 23.38 15.42 5.78
C SER A 4 23.22 14.75 4.41
N SER A 5 24.25 14.05 3.92
CA SER A 5 24.18 13.35 2.63
C SER A 5 23.19 12.18 2.63
N PHE A 6 23.03 11.48 3.75
CA PHE A 6 22.03 10.41 3.87
C PHE A 6 20.61 10.97 3.90
N GLN A 7 20.38 12.06 4.65
CA GLN A 7 19.08 12.71 4.71
C GLN A 7 18.64 13.27 3.35
N GLN A 8 19.59 13.79 2.57
CA GLN A 8 19.34 14.22 1.18
C GLN A 8 18.95 13.04 0.29
N ALA A 9 19.65 11.92 0.38
CA ALA A 9 19.31 10.71 -0.38
C ALA A 9 17.91 10.18 -0.02
N LYS A 10 17.57 10.15 1.28
CA LYS A 10 16.24 9.75 1.76
C LYS A 10 15.12 10.63 1.19
N GLU A 11 15.32 11.94 1.18
CA GLU A 11 14.35 12.89 0.62
C GLU A 11 14.26 12.79 -0.90
N ALA A 12 15.38 12.59 -1.60
CA ALA A 12 15.40 12.37 -3.04
C ALA A 12 14.62 11.11 -3.44
N TYR A 13 14.83 10.00 -2.72
CA TYR A 13 14.09 8.75 -2.91
C TYR A 13 12.59 8.93 -2.67
N ARG A 14 12.20 9.63 -1.58
CA ARG A 14 10.79 9.96 -1.32
C ARG A 14 10.17 10.76 -2.47
N LYS A 15 10.86 11.79 -2.96
CA LYS A 15 10.39 12.60 -4.10
C LYS A 15 10.21 11.77 -5.36
N ALA A 16 11.14 10.85 -5.66
CA ALA A 16 11.01 9.94 -6.79
C ALA A 16 9.75 9.07 -6.67
N ARG A 17 9.46 8.53 -5.47
CA ARG A 17 8.25 7.73 -5.25
C ARG A 17 6.95 8.53 -5.35
N LEU A 18 6.95 9.82 -5.00
CA LEU A 18 5.81 10.70 -5.25
C LEU A 18 5.53 10.86 -6.75
N VAL A 19 6.56 10.91 -7.60
CA VAL A 19 6.41 10.92 -9.06
C VAL A 19 5.78 9.62 -9.56
N GLU A 20 6.29 8.47 -9.09
CA GLU A 20 5.73 7.17 -9.44
C GLU A 20 4.27 7.00 -8.98
N ARG A 21 3.95 7.54 -7.79
CA ARG A 21 2.59 7.55 -7.25
C ARG A 21 1.63 8.37 -8.13
N GLU A 22 2.08 9.50 -8.67
CA GLU A 22 1.23 10.31 -9.57
C GLU A 22 0.93 9.58 -10.88
N LYS A 23 1.86 8.77 -11.40
CA LYS A 23 1.59 7.91 -12.56
C LYS A 23 0.44 6.94 -12.28
N ILE A 24 0.42 6.33 -11.09
CA ILE A 24 -0.67 5.43 -10.67
C ILE A 24 -2.00 6.19 -10.54
N ARG A 25 -1.99 7.41 -9.97
CA ARG A 25 -3.20 8.25 -9.89
C ARG A 25 -3.77 8.58 -11.26
N ASN A 26 -2.91 8.95 -12.20
CA ASN A 26 -3.31 9.25 -13.57
C ASN A 26 -3.84 8.01 -14.29
N LEU A 27 -3.22 6.84 -14.07
CA LEU A 27 -3.73 5.57 -14.57
C LEU A 27 -5.17 5.31 -14.06
N LEU A 28 -5.40 5.37 -12.75
CA LEU A 28 -6.73 5.13 -12.18
C LEU A 28 -7.78 6.12 -12.70
N ARG A 29 -7.43 7.41 -12.83
CA ARG A 29 -8.31 8.42 -13.45
C ARG A 29 -8.66 8.06 -14.89
N SER A 30 -7.68 7.61 -15.69
CA SER A 30 -7.92 7.16 -17.07
C SER A 30 -8.80 5.91 -17.15
N MET A 31 -8.83 5.10 -16.09
CA MET A 31 -9.70 3.94 -15.92
C MET A 31 -11.08 4.28 -15.34
N ASN A 32 -11.46 5.57 -15.27
CA ASN A 32 -12.73 6.05 -14.72
C ASN A 32 -12.91 5.82 -13.21
N PHE A 33 -11.82 5.90 -12.44
CA PHE A 33 -11.87 5.94 -10.98
C PHE A 33 -11.80 7.38 -10.46
N GLU A 34 -12.61 7.67 -9.44
CA GLU A 34 -12.44 8.82 -8.57
C GLU A 34 -11.31 8.51 -7.57
N VAL A 35 -10.20 9.23 -7.70
CA VAL A 35 -9.01 9.05 -6.87
C VAL A 35 -9.09 9.93 -5.63
N VAL A 36 -8.72 9.38 -4.47
CA VAL A 36 -8.70 10.14 -3.21
C VAL A 36 -7.55 11.13 -3.22
N ASP A 37 -7.89 12.42 -3.11
CA ASP A 37 -6.96 13.53 -3.19
C ASP A 37 -6.89 14.29 -1.85
N GLY A 38 -5.70 14.81 -1.49
CA GLY A 38 -5.49 15.63 -0.29
C GLY A 38 -4.06 15.60 0.24
N PRO A 39 -3.69 16.51 1.18
CA PRO A 39 -2.30 16.66 1.66
C PRO A 39 -1.72 15.43 2.37
N GLN A 40 -2.59 14.56 2.89
CA GLN A 40 -2.23 13.29 3.56
C GLN A 40 -2.92 12.08 2.92
N ALA A 41 -3.61 12.27 1.79
CA ALA A 41 -4.15 11.14 1.06
C ALA A 41 -2.97 10.32 0.53
N GLY A 42 -2.96 9.01 0.78
CA GLY A 42 -2.00 8.08 0.18
C GLY A 42 -0.54 8.19 0.65
N GLU A 43 -0.28 8.76 1.83
CA GLU A 43 1.06 8.81 2.45
C GLU A 43 0.96 8.65 3.98
N GLY A 44 1.92 7.93 4.59
CA GLY A 44 2.02 7.79 6.03
C GLY A 44 2.46 9.09 6.73
N PRO A 45 2.16 9.26 8.03
CA PRO A 45 2.47 10.49 8.75
C PRO A 45 3.98 10.66 8.98
N PHE A 46 4.45 11.91 8.99
CA PHE A 46 5.83 12.25 9.39
C PHE A 46 6.14 11.88 10.84
N SER A 47 5.14 11.97 11.73
CA SER A 47 5.29 11.61 13.12
C SER A 47 4.29 10.53 13.48
N TYR A 48 4.84 9.38 13.89
CA TYR A 48 4.02 8.30 14.43
C TYR A 48 3.28 8.78 15.70
N PRO A 49 1.95 8.61 15.83
CA PRO A 49 1.21 9.06 17.00
C PRO A 49 1.78 8.38 18.25
N LYS A 50 2.02 9.16 19.32
CA LYS A 50 2.66 8.74 20.59
C LYS A 50 1.80 7.76 21.42
N ARG A 51 1.32 6.68 20.80
CA ARG A 51 0.46 5.67 21.41
C ARG A 51 1.24 4.45 21.93
N SER A 52 2.53 4.32 21.60
CA SER A 52 3.37 3.20 22.05
C SER A 52 4.66 3.70 22.69
N THR A 53 4.98 3.17 23.87
CA THR A 53 6.28 3.37 24.54
C THR A 53 7.38 2.50 23.94
N ARG A 54 7.03 1.50 23.12
CA ARG A 54 7.98 0.54 22.52
C ARG A 54 8.70 1.11 21.29
N ILE A 55 8.12 2.11 20.63
CA ILE A 55 8.69 2.70 19.41
C ILE A 55 9.14 4.12 19.74
N ARG A 56 10.42 4.25 20.09
CA ARG A 56 11.15 5.52 20.18
C ARG A 56 12.45 5.33 19.39
N PRO A 57 12.87 6.27 18.52
CA PRO A 57 12.30 7.60 18.24
C PRO A 57 11.02 7.58 17.38
N GLN A 58 10.40 8.75 17.18
CA GLN A 58 9.26 8.90 16.27
C GLN A 58 9.65 8.46 14.86
N LEU A 59 8.89 7.54 14.28
CA LEU A 59 9.14 7.02 12.94
C LEU A 59 8.55 7.97 11.88
N ASP A 60 9.37 8.29 10.87
CA ASP A 60 8.97 8.99 9.65
C ASP A 60 8.40 7.99 8.65
N LEU A 61 7.06 7.93 8.56
CA LEU A 61 6.34 6.97 7.71
C LEU A 61 5.95 7.54 6.34
N ARG A 62 6.51 8.67 5.94
CA ARG A 62 6.23 9.30 4.65
C ARG A 62 6.60 8.45 3.43
N ASN A 63 7.46 7.44 3.63
CA ASN A 63 7.75 6.44 2.60
C ASN A 63 6.72 5.30 2.55
N TRP A 64 5.66 5.31 3.36
CA TRP A 64 4.53 4.41 3.17
C TRP A 64 3.53 5.12 2.29
N MET A 65 3.39 4.69 1.04
CA MET A 65 2.58 5.37 0.04
C MET A 65 1.57 4.42 -0.57
N TRP A 66 0.42 4.97 -0.93
CA TRP A 66 -0.63 4.23 -1.62
C TRP A 66 -1.49 5.18 -2.46
N VAL A 67 -2.32 4.60 -3.33
CA VAL A 67 -3.33 5.29 -4.10
C VAL A 67 -4.64 4.56 -3.93
N GLU A 68 -5.70 5.30 -3.59
CA GLU A 68 -7.05 4.79 -3.43
C GLU A 68 -7.90 5.32 -4.59
N GLY A 69 -8.72 4.47 -5.18
CA GLY A 69 -9.67 4.84 -6.22
C GLY A 69 -11.01 4.14 -6.02
N THR A 70 -12.10 4.87 -6.25
CA THR A 70 -13.46 4.32 -6.33
C THR A 70 -13.95 4.40 -7.77
N SER A 71 -14.42 3.29 -8.34
CA SER A 71 -14.93 3.28 -9.71
C SER A 71 -16.15 4.20 -9.83
N LEU A 72 -16.14 5.09 -10.82
CA LEU A 72 -17.27 5.98 -11.11
C LEU A 72 -18.44 5.21 -11.75
N SER A 73 -18.15 4.12 -12.46
CA SER A 73 -19.17 3.27 -13.11
C SER A 73 -19.87 2.35 -12.14
N ASN A 74 -19.18 1.89 -11.09
CA ASN A 74 -19.77 1.11 -10.01
C ASN A 74 -19.12 1.49 -8.67
N ARG A 75 -19.87 2.19 -7.81
CA ARG A 75 -19.38 2.66 -6.51
C ARG A 75 -19.07 1.53 -5.52
N SER A 76 -19.51 0.29 -5.78
CA SER A 76 -19.13 -0.88 -4.97
C SER A 76 -17.73 -1.41 -5.29
N ILE A 77 -17.13 -0.97 -6.41
CA ILE A 77 -15.76 -1.34 -6.80
C ILE A 77 -14.79 -0.24 -6.36
N GLN A 78 -13.82 -0.63 -5.56
CA GLN A 78 -12.72 0.22 -5.15
C GLN A 78 -11.41 -0.53 -5.25
N VAL A 79 -10.32 0.22 -5.32
CA VAL A 79 -8.98 -0.32 -5.44
C VAL A 79 -8.02 0.47 -4.58
N LEU A 80 -7.11 -0.25 -3.93
CA LEU A 80 -5.96 0.33 -3.25
C LEU A 80 -4.69 -0.23 -3.84
N VAL A 81 -3.87 0.66 -4.39
CA VAL A 81 -2.55 0.33 -4.94
C VAL A 81 -1.49 0.84 -3.97
N THR A 82 -0.79 -0.09 -3.31
CA THR A 82 0.33 0.21 -2.43
C THR A 82 1.63 0.31 -3.23
N LEU A 83 2.54 1.20 -2.83
CA LEU A 83 3.90 1.28 -3.40
C LEU A 83 4.94 0.51 -2.55
N GLN A 84 4.44 -0.36 -1.66
CA GLN A 84 5.21 -1.29 -0.86
C GLN A 84 4.30 -2.47 -0.54
N VAL A 85 4.83 -3.68 -0.67
CA VAL A 85 4.11 -4.91 -0.33
C VAL A 85 4.57 -5.42 1.02
N LEU A 86 3.62 -5.89 1.83
CA LEU A 86 3.92 -6.64 3.04
C LEU A 86 3.86 -8.12 2.69
N ASP A 87 4.97 -8.82 2.84
CA ASP A 87 5.06 -10.23 2.52
C ASP A 87 5.39 -11.05 3.77
N TRP A 88 4.93 -12.30 3.80
CA TRP A 88 5.41 -13.26 4.78
C TRP A 88 6.40 -14.18 4.10
N ASP A 89 7.33 -14.70 4.89
CA ASP A 89 8.14 -15.83 4.48
C ASP A 89 7.25 -17.08 4.44
N TRP A 90 6.67 -17.34 3.26
CA TRP A 90 5.88 -18.53 3.00
C TRP A 90 6.79 -19.59 2.38
N GLU A 91 6.88 -20.75 3.03
CA GLU A 91 7.49 -21.93 2.44
C GLU A 91 6.39 -22.88 1.96
N GLU A 92 6.60 -23.52 0.81
CA GLU A 92 5.75 -24.60 0.34
C GLU A 92 6.22 -25.91 0.96
N GLU A 93 5.38 -26.52 1.79
CA GLU A 93 5.60 -27.82 2.41
C GLU A 93 4.38 -28.70 2.07
N ASP A 94 4.59 -29.83 1.39
CA ASP A 94 3.53 -30.76 0.95
C ASP A 94 2.38 -30.10 0.16
N GLY A 95 2.71 -29.15 -0.73
CA GLY A 95 1.73 -28.42 -1.55
C GLY A 95 0.87 -27.43 -0.75
N LYS A 96 1.27 -27.11 0.48
CA LYS A 96 0.63 -26.12 1.33
C LYS A 96 1.61 -25.00 1.67
N LEU A 97 1.17 -23.76 1.51
CA LEU A 97 1.92 -22.61 1.98
C LEU A 97 1.86 -22.57 3.51
N LYS A 98 3.03 -22.60 4.13
CA LYS A 98 3.21 -22.53 5.57
C LYS A 98 4.08 -21.33 5.90
N ASN A 99 3.58 -20.48 6.79
CA ASN A 99 4.36 -19.38 7.33
C ASN A 99 5.30 -19.94 8.40
N THR A 100 6.56 -20.15 8.05
CA THR A 100 7.55 -20.81 8.89
C THR A 100 8.24 -19.82 9.83
N SER A 101 8.50 -18.59 9.38
CA SER A 101 9.36 -17.65 10.10
C SER A 101 8.62 -16.68 11.02
N ARG A 102 7.31 -16.46 10.82
CA ARG A 102 6.53 -15.37 11.45
C ARG A 102 7.15 -13.98 11.23
N ASN A 103 8.04 -13.82 10.25
CA ASN A 103 8.62 -12.55 9.88
C ASN A 103 7.81 -11.91 8.76
N VAL A 104 7.49 -10.63 8.93
CA VAL A 104 6.88 -9.81 7.87
C VAL A 104 7.99 -9.01 7.19
N HIS A 105 8.10 -9.17 5.89
CA HIS A 105 8.98 -8.40 5.03
C HIS A 105 8.22 -7.21 4.44
N ALA A 106 8.88 -6.06 4.35
CA ALA A 106 8.37 -4.94 3.58
C ALA A 106 9.19 -4.85 2.28
N LEU A 107 8.59 -5.24 1.17
CA LEU A 107 9.18 -5.10 -0.16
C LEU A 107 8.95 -3.67 -0.62
N PHE A 108 9.88 -2.79 -0.26
CA PHE A 108 9.91 -1.42 -0.77
C PHE A 108 10.10 -1.46 -2.29
N ASP A 109 9.39 -0.58 -2.99
CA ASP A 109 9.35 -0.45 -4.45
C ASP A 109 8.52 -1.50 -5.21
N ARG A 110 8.02 -2.54 -4.55
CA ARG A 110 7.04 -3.45 -5.16
C ARG A 110 5.63 -2.92 -5.03
N LEU A 111 4.85 -3.00 -6.12
CA LEU A 111 3.44 -2.66 -6.10
C LEU A 111 2.60 -3.82 -5.57
N GLY A 112 1.60 -3.48 -4.76
CA GLY A 112 0.55 -4.40 -4.34
C GLY A 112 -0.82 -3.83 -4.71
N VAL A 113 -1.73 -4.68 -5.18
CA VAL A 113 -3.11 -4.29 -5.54
C VAL A 113 -4.08 -4.99 -4.60
N ILE A 114 -5.00 -4.22 -4.02
CA ILE A 114 -6.05 -4.73 -3.14
C ILE A 114 -7.40 -4.28 -3.71
N PRO A 115 -8.16 -5.18 -4.36
CA PRO A 115 -9.52 -4.89 -4.78
C PRO A 115 -10.47 -4.92 -3.58
N PHE A 116 -11.46 -4.02 -3.58
CA PHE A 116 -12.59 -4.08 -2.66
C PHE A 116 -13.87 -4.08 -3.50
N CYS A 117 -14.58 -5.20 -3.46
CA CYS A 117 -15.87 -5.38 -4.13
C CYS A 117 -16.94 -5.56 -3.04
N ASP A 118 -18.00 -4.75 -3.12
CA ASP A 118 -19.14 -4.76 -2.19
C ASP A 118 -18.78 -4.56 -0.71
N ALA A 119 -17.56 -4.10 -0.43
CA ALA A 119 -17.08 -3.76 0.90
C ALA A 119 -17.03 -2.23 1.08
N PRO A 120 -17.37 -1.71 2.27
CA PRO A 120 -17.21 -0.30 2.56
C PRO A 120 -15.75 0.12 2.41
N HIS A 121 -15.52 1.33 1.90
CA HIS A 121 -14.18 1.85 1.65
C HIS A 121 -13.33 1.82 2.92
N PRO A 122 -12.21 1.07 2.93
CA PRO A 122 -11.34 1.08 4.09
C PRO A 122 -10.69 2.44 4.17
N LYS A 123 -10.86 3.12 5.30
CA LYS A 123 -10.09 4.33 5.56
C LYS A 123 -8.80 3.88 6.22
N LEU A 124 -7.70 3.79 5.46
CA LEU A 124 -6.37 3.69 6.05
C LEU A 124 -6.05 5.02 6.74
N ARG A 125 -6.40 5.12 8.02
CA ARG A 125 -6.14 6.32 8.83
C ARG A 125 -5.12 6.00 9.90
N PRO A 126 -4.14 6.87 10.15
CA PRO A 126 -3.42 6.84 11.40
C PRO A 126 -4.38 7.24 12.54
N GLY A 127 -4.89 6.28 13.31
CA GLY A 127 -5.23 6.50 14.71
C GLY A 127 -6.55 7.19 15.08
N ALA A 128 -7.64 6.45 15.30
CA ALA A 128 -8.67 6.70 16.35
C ALA A 128 -9.80 5.65 16.42
N HIS A 129 -10.06 4.89 15.35
CA HIS A 129 -11.35 4.17 15.22
C HIS A 129 -11.29 2.73 14.65
N SER A 130 -10.14 2.05 14.62
CA SER A 130 -10.10 0.65 14.17
C SER A 130 -10.03 -0.35 15.34
N GLU A 131 -10.76 -1.45 15.22
CA GLU A 131 -10.86 -2.50 16.25
C GLU A 131 -9.55 -3.30 16.45
N LEU A 132 -8.60 -3.29 15.51
CA LEU A 132 -7.36 -4.08 15.58
C LEU A 132 -6.14 -3.34 14.98
N LYS A 133 -5.00 -3.40 15.68
CA LYS A 133 -3.73 -2.80 15.26
C LYS A 133 -2.87 -3.80 14.47
N PHE A 134 -2.19 -3.36 13.41
CA PHE A 134 -1.06 -4.11 12.87
C PHE A 134 0.07 -4.14 13.91
N PRO A 135 0.54 -5.32 14.38
CA PRO A 135 1.57 -5.41 15.42
C PRO A 135 2.93 -4.82 15.01
N THR A 136 3.20 -4.72 13.70
CA THR A 136 4.52 -4.40 13.14
C THR A 136 4.61 -3.00 12.51
N CYS A 137 3.51 -2.40 12.06
CA CYS A 137 3.52 -1.06 11.45
C CYS A 137 2.54 -0.06 12.08
N ASN A 138 1.77 -0.46 13.12
CA ASN A 138 0.48 0.15 13.51
C ASN A 138 -0.12 1.18 12.53
N LEU A 139 -0.32 0.70 11.30
CA LEU A 139 -1.48 1.08 10.52
C LEU A 139 -2.72 0.64 11.33
N GLU A 140 -3.76 1.46 11.31
CA GLU A 140 -5.06 1.11 11.85
C GLU A 140 -5.92 0.72 10.65
N ALA A 141 -6.31 -0.54 10.61
CA ALA A 141 -7.20 -1.03 9.59
C ALA A 141 -8.10 -2.10 10.21
N ASP A 142 -9.34 -2.17 9.75
CA ASP A 142 -10.29 -3.13 10.27
C ASP A 142 -9.73 -4.57 10.14
N LYS A 143 -10.24 -5.50 10.95
CA LYS A 143 -9.82 -6.93 10.92
C LYS A 143 -9.76 -7.48 9.50
N TRP A 144 -10.72 -7.09 8.68
CA TRP A 144 -10.84 -7.50 7.29
C TRP A 144 -9.74 -6.88 6.42
N VAL A 145 -9.36 -5.62 6.63
CA VAL A 145 -8.25 -4.96 5.91
C VAL A 145 -6.91 -5.58 6.30
N LYS A 146 -6.72 -5.98 7.56
CA LYS A 146 -5.52 -6.73 7.96
C LYS A 146 -5.37 -8.00 7.13
N ASN A 147 -6.46 -8.77 7.00
CA ASN A 147 -6.45 -9.97 6.16
C ASN A 147 -6.26 -9.60 4.69
N ALA A 148 -6.92 -8.56 4.20
CA ALA A 148 -6.79 -8.13 2.81
C ALA A 148 -5.41 -7.59 2.46
N VAL A 149 -4.67 -7.02 3.42
CA VAL A 149 -3.31 -6.51 3.21
C VAL A 149 -2.26 -7.62 3.37
N LEU A 150 -2.46 -8.57 4.28
CA LEU A 150 -1.46 -9.59 4.60
C LEU A 150 -1.69 -10.95 3.93
N ASN A 151 -2.94 -11.25 3.56
CA ASN A 151 -3.35 -12.56 3.05
C ASN A 151 -3.99 -12.44 1.66
N ASP A 152 -4.75 -11.37 1.40
CA ASP A 152 -5.48 -11.20 0.13
C ASP A 152 -4.88 -10.09 -0.76
N GLN A 153 -3.74 -9.51 -0.37
CA GLN A 153 -3.07 -8.51 -1.20
C GLN A 153 -2.49 -9.24 -2.40
N PHE A 154 -2.85 -8.80 -3.60
CA PHE A 154 -2.20 -9.32 -4.79
C PHE A 154 -0.81 -8.73 -4.87
N HIS A 155 0.18 -9.56 -4.53
CA HIS A 155 1.59 -9.25 -4.72
C HIS A 155 1.84 -9.25 -6.22
N THR A 156 2.08 -8.07 -6.76
CA THR A 156 2.46 -7.97 -8.17
C THR A 156 3.95 -8.22 -8.28
N ASP A 157 4.41 -8.62 -9.47
CA ASP A 157 5.82 -8.62 -9.84
C ASP A 157 6.24 -7.27 -10.45
N ILE A 158 5.47 -6.21 -10.21
CA ILE A 158 5.73 -4.86 -10.72
C ILE A 158 6.51 -4.09 -9.67
N ASP A 159 7.77 -3.81 -9.99
CA ASP A 159 8.65 -2.97 -9.18
C ASP A 159 8.82 -1.57 -9.79
N LEU A 160 8.98 -0.55 -8.96
CA LEU A 160 9.33 0.80 -9.38
C LEU A 160 10.74 0.83 -10.03
N PRO A 161 11.02 1.78 -10.95
CA PRO A 161 10.11 2.79 -11.50
C PRO A 161 9.13 2.21 -12.53
N LEU A 162 8.02 2.90 -12.72
CA LEU A 162 6.97 2.55 -13.66
C LEU A 162 7.25 3.15 -15.04
N ASP A 163 7.50 2.25 -15.99
CA ASP A 163 7.45 2.53 -17.42
C ASP A 163 6.04 2.21 -17.98
N GLU A 164 5.85 2.45 -19.27
CA GLU A 164 4.56 2.23 -19.95
C GLU A 164 4.13 0.75 -19.90
N ILE A 165 5.08 -0.18 -20.00
CA ILE A 165 4.80 -1.63 -19.98
C ILE A 165 4.27 -2.04 -18.60
N LYS A 166 4.92 -1.58 -17.53
CA LYS A 166 4.51 -1.83 -16.15
C LYS A 166 3.17 -1.17 -15.82
N LEU A 167 2.91 0.04 -16.33
CA LEU A 167 1.62 0.70 -16.16
C LEU A 167 0.49 -0.07 -16.87
N HIS A 168 0.74 -0.55 -18.09
CA HIS A 168 -0.22 -1.38 -18.80
C HIS A 168 -0.48 -2.70 -18.06
N LYS A 169 0.56 -3.33 -17.51
CA LYS A 169 0.41 -4.55 -16.70
C LYS A 169 -0.42 -4.29 -15.44
N LEU A 170 -0.17 -3.16 -14.76
CA LEU A 170 -0.94 -2.75 -13.59
C LEU A 170 -2.43 -2.55 -13.95
N GLU A 171 -2.72 -1.90 -15.07
CA GLU A 171 -4.08 -1.75 -15.59
C GLU A 171 -4.77 -3.11 -15.75
N GLN A 172 -4.11 -4.07 -16.41
CA GLN A 172 -4.67 -5.40 -16.63
C GLN A 172 -4.98 -6.09 -15.30
N ILE A 173 -4.05 -6.03 -14.32
CA ILE A 173 -4.28 -6.59 -12.99
C ILE A 173 -5.52 -5.99 -12.33
N ILE A 174 -5.64 -4.65 -12.36
CA ILE A 174 -6.80 -3.96 -11.77
C ILE A 174 -8.10 -4.37 -12.47
N ARG A 175 -8.13 -4.43 -13.81
CA ARG A 175 -9.32 -4.86 -14.55
C ARG A 175 -9.71 -6.29 -14.20
N THR A 176 -8.76 -7.22 -14.22
CA THR A 176 -9.01 -8.63 -13.92
C THR A 176 -9.49 -8.83 -12.48
N ARG A 177 -8.94 -8.09 -11.52
CA ARG A 177 -9.21 -8.29 -10.09
C ARG A 177 -10.37 -7.47 -9.55
N CYS A 178 -10.65 -6.30 -10.13
CA CYS A 178 -11.71 -5.40 -9.65
C CYS A 178 -12.98 -5.41 -10.51
N CYS A 179 -12.90 -5.71 -11.82
CA CYS A 179 -14.02 -5.55 -12.74
C CYS A 179 -14.74 -6.86 -13.13
N HIS A 180 -14.23 -8.02 -12.70
CA HIS A 180 -14.83 -9.34 -12.93
C HIS A 180 -15.27 -10.06 -11.65
N ALA A 181 -15.29 -9.35 -10.52
CA ALA A 181 -15.85 -9.81 -9.25
C ALA A 181 -17.29 -9.30 -9.09
#